data_AF-W9NL72-F1
#
_entry.id   AF-W9NL72-F1
#
_cell.length_a   1.000
_cell.length_b   1.000
_cell.length_c   1.000
_cell.angle_alpha   90.00
_cell.angle_beta   90.00
_cell.angle_gamma   90.00
#
_symmetry.space_group_name_H-M   'P 1'
#
loop_
_entity.id
_entity.type
_entity.pdbx_description
1 polymer ?
#
loop_
_entity_poly.entity_id
_entity_poly.type
_entity_poly.pdbx_seq_one_letter_code
_entity_poly.pdbx_strand_id
1 'polypeptide(L)'
;MDASVVHGLRLPDAPKAPDVPKPNAGLENRPSAELETKYEDAFRTYLHQWVEWENKVIDHFEARCCIYAIRASETQWYLAGDDRKEYFICWLQDFDLLRTWRDAHKVHGQRVAEFKDHLLNTGENETG
;
A
#
# COMPACT_ATOMS: atom_id res chain seq x y z
N MET A 1 -8.67 29.59 6.71
CA MET A 1 -8.76 28.20 6.20
C MET A 1 -9.22 27.36 7.37
N ASP A 2 -10.36 26.71 7.22
CA ASP A 2 -11.02 25.97 8.29
C ASP A 2 -10.34 24.59 8.44
N ALA A 3 -9.88 24.26 9.63
CA ALA A 3 -9.23 22.98 9.93
C ALA A 3 -10.15 21.78 9.61
N SER A 4 -11.47 22.03 9.60
CA SER A 4 -12.53 21.08 9.23
C SER A 4 -12.46 20.57 7.78
N VAL A 5 -11.81 21.30 6.85
CA VAL A 5 -11.66 20.86 5.44
C VAL A 5 -10.55 19.82 5.26
N VAL A 6 -9.75 19.56 6.30
CA VAL A 6 -8.56 18.68 6.24
C VAL A 6 -8.84 17.26 6.81
N HIS A 7 -10.02 17.01 7.39
CA HIS A 7 -10.26 15.82 8.24
C HIS A 7 -10.77 14.54 7.54
N GLY A 8 -10.19 14.24 6.39
CA GLY A 8 -10.34 12.92 5.78
C GLY A 8 -9.62 12.85 4.47
N LEU A 9 -8.28 12.81 4.50
CA LEU A 9 -7.55 12.32 3.34
C LEU A 9 -7.98 10.86 3.14
N ARG A 10 -8.94 10.66 2.25
CA ARG A 10 -9.34 9.34 1.79
C ARG A 10 -8.16 8.84 0.96
N LEU A 11 -7.24 8.17 1.62
CA LEU A 11 -6.07 7.62 0.96
C LEU A 11 -6.52 6.67 -0.15
N PRO A 12 -5.78 6.64 -1.28
CA PRO A 12 -6.09 5.69 -2.33
C PRO A 12 -5.95 4.26 -1.81
N ASP A 13 -6.68 3.34 -2.43
CA ASP A 13 -6.54 1.91 -2.14
C ASP A 13 -5.11 1.44 -2.44
N ALA A 14 -4.65 0.43 -1.69
CA ALA A 14 -3.37 -0.21 -1.95
C ALA A 14 -3.34 -0.78 -3.37
N PRO A 15 -2.23 -0.61 -4.12
CA PRO A 15 -2.13 -1.13 -5.47
C PRO A 15 -2.15 -2.65 -5.45
N LYS A 16 -2.67 -3.24 -6.53
CA LYS A 16 -2.78 -4.70 -6.68
C LYS A 16 -1.67 -5.18 -7.61
N ALA A 17 -0.90 -6.17 -7.14
CA ALA A 17 0.10 -6.82 -7.97
C ALA A 17 -0.57 -7.58 -9.13
N PRO A 18 0.07 -7.68 -10.30
CA PRO A 18 -0.38 -8.59 -11.35
C PRO A 18 -0.26 -10.04 -10.86
N ASP A 19 -1.11 -10.92 -11.38
CA ASP A 19 -1.03 -12.35 -11.09
C ASP A 19 0.05 -13.01 -11.96
N VAL A 20 0.74 -13.99 -11.40
CA VAL A 20 1.73 -14.80 -12.11
C VAL A 20 1.05 -15.49 -13.33
N PRO A 21 1.67 -15.45 -14.52
CA PRO A 21 1.15 -16.15 -15.69
C PRO A 21 0.94 -17.63 -15.40
N LYS A 22 -0.25 -18.15 -15.71
CA LYS A 22 -0.53 -19.59 -15.59
C LYS A 22 -0.04 -20.31 -16.84
N PRO A 23 0.61 -21.49 -16.72
CA PRO A 23 0.93 -22.32 -17.89
C PRO A 23 -0.36 -22.70 -18.63
N ASN A 24 -0.39 -22.52 -19.95
CA ASN A 24 -1.52 -22.94 -20.75
C ASN A 24 -1.61 -24.48 -20.75
N ALA A 25 -2.70 -25.03 -20.20
CA ALA A 25 -2.95 -26.46 -20.23
C ALA A 25 -3.22 -26.90 -21.69
N GLY A 26 -2.19 -27.41 -22.38
CA GLY A 26 -2.34 -28.08 -23.67
C GLY A 26 -1.26 -27.83 -24.74
N LEU A 27 -0.35 -26.87 -24.54
CA LEU A 27 0.84 -26.70 -25.38
C LEU A 27 2.08 -26.78 -24.49
N GLU A 28 3.18 -27.35 -24.98
CA GLU A 28 4.48 -27.49 -24.30
C GLU A 28 4.73 -26.41 -23.23
N ASN A 29 4.57 -26.82 -21.98
CA ASN A 29 4.90 -26.28 -20.65
C ASN A 29 5.69 -24.94 -20.48
N ARG A 30 5.49 -23.90 -21.30
CA ARG A 30 6.09 -22.57 -21.04
C ARG A 30 5.14 -21.44 -21.48
N PRO A 31 4.91 -20.41 -20.65
CA PRO A 31 4.31 -19.17 -21.12
C PRO A 31 5.13 -18.60 -22.29
N SER A 32 4.47 -17.99 -23.27
CA SER A 32 5.18 -17.28 -24.35
C SER A 32 6.13 -16.26 -23.75
N ALA A 33 7.34 -16.09 -24.30
CA ALA A 33 8.30 -15.09 -23.84
C ALA A 33 7.69 -13.67 -23.76
N GLU A 34 6.75 -13.36 -24.65
CA GLU A 34 6.01 -12.10 -24.64
C GLU A 34 5.09 -11.94 -23.39
N LEU A 35 4.50 -13.03 -22.90
CA LEU A 35 3.68 -13.02 -21.69
C LEU A 35 4.54 -12.81 -20.44
N GLU A 36 5.75 -13.37 -20.41
CA GLU A 36 6.69 -13.17 -19.30
C GLU A 36 7.18 -11.72 -19.25
N THR A 37 7.60 -11.16 -20.39
CA THR A 37 7.99 -9.74 -20.45
C THR A 37 6.85 -8.82 -20.02
N LYS A 38 5.61 -9.09 -20.46
CA LYS A 38 4.43 -8.33 -20.04
C LYS A 38 4.17 -8.42 -18.54
N TYR A 39 4.36 -9.60 -17.95
CA TYR A 39 4.21 -9.78 -16.50
C TYR A 39 5.28 -9.01 -15.73
N GLU A 40 6.55 -9.09 -16.15
CA GLU A 40 7.63 -8.35 -15.53
C GLU A 40 7.41 -6.83 -15.58
N ASP A 41 7.00 -6.29 -16.73
CA ASP A 41 6.71 -4.86 -16.90
C ASP A 41 5.52 -4.42 -16.03
N ALA A 42 4.47 -5.23 -15.97
CA ALA A 42 3.33 -4.99 -15.10
C ALA A 42 3.75 -5.03 -13.61
N PHE A 43 4.65 -5.93 -13.23
CA PHE A 43 5.11 -6.06 -11.86
C PHE A 43 6.01 -4.87 -11.46
N ARG A 44 6.89 -4.41 -12.37
CA ARG A 44 7.66 -3.16 -12.17
C ARG A 44 6.75 -1.95 -12.00
N THR A 45 5.71 -1.84 -12.82
CA THR A 45 4.69 -0.79 -12.68
C THR A 45 4.00 -0.85 -11.31
N TYR A 46 3.63 -2.04 -10.86
CA TYR A 46 3.08 -2.27 -9.53
C TYR A 46 4.05 -1.83 -8.42
N LEU A 47 5.35 -2.12 -8.51
CA LEU A 47 6.34 -1.67 -7.52
C LEU A 47 6.44 -0.14 -7.44
N HIS A 48 6.38 0.56 -8.57
CA HIS A 48 6.33 2.02 -8.56
C HIS A 48 5.08 2.55 -7.86
N GLN A 49 3.91 2.00 -8.20
CA GLN A 49 2.64 2.37 -7.56
C GLN A 49 2.65 2.05 -6.06
N TRP A 50 3.29 0.95 -5.65
CA TRP A 50 3.45 0.58 -4.25
C TRP A 50 4.20 1.65 -3.46
N VAL A 51 5.37 2.07 -3.96
CA VAL A 51 6.17 3.12 -3.31
C VAL A 51 5.41 4.45 -3.23
N GLU A 52 4.70 4.84 -4.29
CA GLU A 52 3.87 6.05 -4.27
C GLU A 52 2.74 5.99 -3.23
N TRP A 53 2.11 4.82 -3.10
CA TRP A 53 1.06 4.60 -2.11
C TRP A 53 1.63 4.59 -0.69
N GLU A 54 2.76 3.91 -0.46
CA GLU A 54 3.43 3.84 0.85
C GLU A 54 3.85 5.23 1.34
N ASN A 55 4.42 6.06 0.46
CA ASN A 55 4.75 7.45 0.80
C ASN A 55 3.53 8.26 1.25
N LYS A 56 2.37 8.10 0.58
CA LYS A 56 1.13 8.81 1.00
C LYS A 56 0.66 8.38 2.38
N VAL A 57 0.83 7.10 2.73
CA VAL A 57 0.48 6.60 4.07
C VAL A 57 1.43 7.18 5.12
N ILE A 58 2.74 7.24 4.82
CA ILE A 58 3.75 7.84 5.70
C ILE A 58 3.45 9.33 5.90
N ASP A 59 3.26 10.09 4.82
CA ASP A 59 2.93 11.53 4.86
C ASP A 59 1.69 11.80 5.72
N HIS A 60 0.66 10.94 5.63
CA HIS A 60 -0.53 11.03 6.48
C HIS A 60 -0.18 10.92 7.96
N PHE A 61 0.61 9.91 8.35
CA PHE A 61 0.99 9.74 9.75
C PHE A 61 1.95 10.81 10.26
N GLU A 62 2.86 11.32 9.43
CA GLU A 62 3.69 12.47 9.77
C GLU A 62 2.85 13.72 10.04
N ALA A 63 1.89 14.01 9.16
CA ALA A 63 0.94 15.12 9.35
C ALA A 63 0.10 14.93 10.62
N ARG A 64 -0.37 13.71 10.90
CA ARG A 64 -1.11 13.38 12.14
C ARG A 64 -0.28 13.59 13.39
N CYS A 65 0.98 13.16 13.39
CA CYS A 65 1.90 13.39 14.52
C CYS A 65 2.04 14.88 14.84
N CYS A 66 2.17 15.74 13.82
CA CYS A 66 2.20 17.19 14.00
C CYS A 66 0.91 17.73 14.63
N ILE A 67 -0.26 17.29 14.15
CA ILE A 67 -1.57 17.70 14.71
C ILE A 67 -1.69 17.28 16.17
N TYR A 68 -1.32 16.03 16.50
CA TYR A 68 -1.38 15.53 17.88
C TYR A 68 -0.39 16.25 18.80
N ALA A 69 0.80 16.60 18.30
CA ALA A 69 1.77 17.38 19.08
C ALA A 69 1.25 18.79 19.39
N ILE A 70 0.64 19.48 18.41
CA ILE A 70 0.02 20.79 18.61
C ILE A 70 -1.09 20.69 19.65
N ARG A 71 -2.02 19.74 19.51
CA ARG A 71 -3.11 19.52 20.48
C ARG A 71 -2.59 19.19 21.87
N ALA A 72 -1.53 18.39 21.99
CA ALA A 72 -0.92 18.07 23.28
C ALA A 72 -0.36 19.31 24.00
N SER A 73 0.02 20.36 23.25
CA SER A 73 0.48 21.64 23.81
C SER A 73 -0.64 22.60 24.18
N GLU A 74 -1.87 22.39 23.67
CA GLU A 74 -3.03 23.22 23.97
C GLU A 74 -3.67 22.80 25.30
N THR A 75 -4.01 23.77 26.15
CA THR A 75 -4.58 23.46 27.46
C THR A 75 -6.06 23.16 27.33
N GLN A 76 -6.53 22.04 27.92
CA GLN A 76 -7.96 21.70 28.06
C GLN A 76 -8.78 21.44 26.77
N TRP A 77 -8.16 21.24 25.60
CA TRP A 77 -8.90 20.88 24.35
C TRP A 77 -9.82 19.66 24.56
N TYR A 78 -9.39 18.71 25.38
CA TYR A 78 -10.15 17.51 25.72
C TYR A 78 -11.43 17.80 26.52
N LEU A 79 -11.62 19.00 27.07
CA LEU A 79 -12.84 19.43 27.75
C LEU A 79 -13.88 20.02 26.78
N ALA A 80 -13.46 20.48 25.60
CA ALA A 80 -14.37 20.90 24.54
C ALA A 80 -15.00 19.67 23.88
N GLY A 81 -16.34 19.61 23.87
CA GLY A 81 -17.09 18.45 23.41
C GLY A 81 -16.87 18.11 21.93
N ASP A 82 -16.62 19.12 21.10
CA ASP A 82 -16.44 18.94 19.65
C ASP A 82 -15.00 18.52 19.32
N ASP A 83 -13.99 19.16 19.90
CA ASP A 83 -12.57 18.80 19.71
C ASP A 83 -12.27 17.36 20.18
N ARG A 84 -12.89 16.93 21.29
CA ARG A 84 -12.79 15.54 21.79
C ARG A 84 -13.37 14.54 20.80
N LYS A 85 -14.55 14.83 20.23
CA LYS A 85 -15.20 13.94 19.25
C LYS A 85 -14.38 13.85 17.98
N GLU A 86 -13.90 14.98 17.48
CA GLU A 86 -13.06 15.04 16.29
C GLU A 86 -11.75 14.26 16.49
N TYR A 87 -11.10 14.41 17.65
CA TYR A 87 -9.94 13.59 18.01
C TYR A 87 -10.25 12.09 17.93
N PHE A 88 -11.36 11.66 18.51
CA PHE A 88 -11.74 10.23 18.51
C PHE A 88 -12.04 9.70 17.10
N ILE A 89 -12.70 10.50 16.26
CA ILE A 89 -12.94 10.17 14.85
C ILE A 89 -11.60 10.01 14.11
N CYS A 90 -10.69 10.97 14.28
CA CYS A 90 -9.37 10.94 13.67
C CYS A 90 -8.56 9.70 14.10
N TRP A 91 -8.60 9.39 15.40
CA TRP A 91 -7.94 8.23 15.96
C TRP A 91 -8.48 6.91 15.39
N LEU A 92 -9.81 6.77 15.26
CA LEU A 92 -10.42 5.58 14.64
C LEU A 92 -10.01 5.43 13.17
N GLN A 93 -10.01 6.52 12.40
CA GLN A 93 -9.55 6.52 11.01
C GLN A 93 -8.09 6.07 10.89
N ASP A 94 -7.22 6.60 11.75
CA ASP A 94 -5.80 6.25 11.79
C ASP A 94 -5.61 4.75 12.14
N PHE A 95 -6.42 4.21 13.05
CA PHE A 95 -6.43 2.78 13.38
C PHE A 95 -6.83 1.89 12.21
N ASP A 96 -7.90 2.25 11.48
CA ASP A 96 -8.34 1.52 10.30
C ASP A 96 -7.32 1.57 9.17
N LEU A 97 -6.66 2.71 9.01
CA LEU A 97 -5.57 2.87 8.07
C LEU A 97 -4.37 2.01 8.45
N LEU A 98 -3.94 1.99 9.72
CA LEU A 98 -2.84 1.13 10.19
C LEU A 98 -3.13 -0.35 9.96
N ARG A 99 -4.39 -0.77 10.15
CA ARG A 99 -4.83 -2.14 9.85
C ARG A 99 -4.68 -2.44 8.36
N THR A 100 -5.22 -1.58 7.51
CA THR A 100 -5.13 -1.72 6.05
C THR A 100 -3.69 -1.72 5.56
N TRP A 101 -2.86 -0.83 6.11
CA TRP A 101 -1.44 -0.71 5.78
C TRP A 101 -0.66 -1.99 6.10
N ARG A 102 -0.84 -2.52 7.32
CA ARG A 102 -0.22 -3.79 7.73
C ARG A 102 -0.65 -4.97 6.87
N ASP A 103 -1.94 -5.07 6.53
CA ASP A 103 -2.43 -6.17 5.70
C ASP A 103 -1.91 -6.06 4.26
N ALA A 104 -1.84 -4.85 3.71
CA ALA A 104 -1.22 -4.59 2.42
C ALA A 104 0.26 -4.98 2.40
N HIS A 105 1.03 -4.68 3.46
CA HIS A 105 2.45 -5.06 3.55
C HIS A 105 2.66 -6.58 3.52
N LYS A 106 1.78 -7.35 4.17
CA LYS A 106 1.82 -8.82 4.10
C LYS A 106 1.63 -9.30 2.66
N VAL A 107 0.62 -8.76 1.97
CA VAL A 107 0.33 -9.11 0.57
C VAL A 107 1.49 -8.71 -0.33
N HIS A 108 2.02 -7.49 -0.20
CA HIS A 108 3.18 -7.02 -0.96
C HIS A 108 4.39 -7.93 -0.78
N GLY A 109 4.74 -8.25 0.46
CA GLY A 109 5.85 -9.15 0.77
C GLY A 109 5.68 -10.53 0.12
N GLN A 110 4.46 -11.09 0.16
CA GLN A 110 4.14 -12.34 -0.53
C GLN A 110 4.33 -12.20 -2.05
N ARG A 111 3.79 -11.15 -2.67
CA ARG A 111 3.88 -10.95 -4.13
C ARG A 111 5.31 -10.72 -4.61
N VAL A 112 6.13 -10.01 -3.82
CA VAL A 112 7.56 -9.83 -4.11
C VAL A 112 8.33 -11.16 -4.04
N ALA A 113 8.00 -12.02 -3.07
CA ALA A 113 8.58 -13.36 -2.99
C ALA A 113 8.17 -14.21 -4.20
N GLU A 114 6.88 -14.23 -4.56
CA GLU A 114 6.38 -14.93 -5.74
C GLU A 114 7.05 -14.44 -7.04
N PHE A 115 7.24 -13.13 -7.18
CA PHE A 115 7.95 -12.55 -8.33
C PHE A 115 9.42 -12.96 -8.39
N LYS A 116 10.11 -12.99 -7.24
CA LYS A 116 11.49 -13.46 -7.17
C LYS A 116 11.61 -14.93 -7.58
N ASP A 117 10.74 -15.78 -7.04
CA ASP A 117 10.73 -17.21 -7.37
C ASP A 117 10.40 -17.42 -8.85
N HIS A 118 9.48 -16.63 -9.41
CA HIS A 118 9.18 -16.63 -10.84
C HIS A 118 10.44 -16.32 -11.67
N LEU A 119 11.15 -15.22 -11.38
CA LEU A 119 12.38 -14.85 -12.12
C LEU A 119 13.46 -15.93 -12.08
N LEU A 120 13.64 -16.62 -10.95
CA LEU A 120 14.61 -17.71 -10.81
C LEU A 120 14.24 -18.90 -11.72
N ASN A 121 12.97 -19.30 -11.71
CA ASN A 121 12.49 -20.43 -12.51
C ASN A 121 12.49 -20.13 -14.02
N THR A 122 12.30 -18.88 -14.44
CA THR A 122 12.34 -18.50 -15.85
C THR A 122 13.78 -18.42 -16.37
N GLY A 123 14.74 -17.98 -15.54
CA GLY A 123 16.16 -17.89 -15.90
C GLY A 123 16.89 -19.22 -16.03
N GLU A 124 16.50 -20.25 -15.27
CA GLU A 124 17.09 -21.60 -15.37
C GLU A 124 16.76 -22.29 -16.71
N ASN A 125 15.63 -21.95 -17.34
CA ASN A 125 15.15 -22.56 -18.58
C ASN A 125 15.74 -21.97 -19.87
N GLU A 126 16.66 -21.00 -19.78
CA GLU A 126 17.33 -20.40 -20.95
C GLU A 126 18.76 -20.92 -21.17
N THR A 127 19.26 -21.78 -20.27
CA THR A 127 20.63 -22.34 -20.33
C THR A 127 20.70 -23.85 -20.57
N GLY A 128 19.57 -24.49 -20.91
CA GLY A 128 19.47 -25.92 -21.24
C GLY A 128 19.31 -26.20 -22.72
#